data_AF-A0A087TZI3-F1
#
_entry.id   AF-A0A087TZI3-F1
#
_cell.length_a   1.000
_cell.length_b   1.000
_cell.length_c   1.000
_cell.angle_alpha   90.00
_cell.angle_beta   90.00
_cell.angle_gamma   90.00
#
_symmetry.space_group_name_H-M   'P 1'
#
loop_
_entity.id
_entity.type
_entity.pdbx_description
1 polymer ?
#
loop_
_entity_poly.entity_id
_entity_poly.type
_entity_poly.pdbx_seq_one_letter_code
_entity_poly.pdbx_strand_id
1 'polypeptide(L)'
;MFKIINDNHSAKVKRFILDMLSPLISEVDTVSQDLLDVILSQIVEPIKSQNRSACSLAQDILKRNVSTLEPYIQEFFNNALKGKTFQSGVSRQVYELTYELNTICPSMLVVVLPQLEAKIEVFEEEERIKVCKILARMFGEKNSTLLEQN
;
A
#
# COMPACT_ATOMS: atom_id res chain seq x y z
N MET A 1 -12.46 -6.24 -11.95
CA MET A 1 -13.32 -5.54 -10.97
C MET A 1 -13.01 -4.05 -10.84
N PHE A 2 -11.75 -3.66 -10.57
CA PHE A 2 -11.38 -2.24 -10.42
C PHE A 2 -11.70 -1.34 -11.63
N LYS A 3 -11.65 -1.86 -12.86
CA LYS A 3 -12.06 -1.12 -14.07
C LYS A 3 -13.58 -0.96 -14.23
N ILE A 4 -14.36 -1.81 -13.56
CA ILE A 4 -15.82 -1.85 -13.69
C ILE A 4 -16.45 -0.95 -12.62
N ILE A 5 -15.93 -1.00 -11.40
CA ILE A 5 -16.43 -0.19 -10.28
C ILE A 5 -16.17 1.30 -10.53
N ASN A 6 -17.19 2.12 -10.34
CA ASN A 6 -17.12 3.58 -10.44
C ASN A 6 -18.12 4.22 -9.46
N ASP A 7 -18.16 5.54 -9.44
CA ASP A 7 -18.96 6.33 -8.50
C ASP A 7 -20.47 6.18 -8.71
N ASN A 8 -20.94 5.71 -9.86
CA ASN A 8 -22.36 5.49 -10.15
C ASN A 8 -22.91 4.21 -9.50
N HIS A 9 -22.05 3.32 -9.01
CA HIS A 9 -22.50 2.12 -8.30
C HIS A 9 -22.95 2.44 -6.87
N SER A 10 -24.06 1.82 -6.46
CA SER A 10 -24.55 1.95 -5.08
C SER A 10 -23.58 1.30 -4.08
N ALA A 11 -23.62 1.78 -2.83
CA ALA A 11 -22.83 1.18 -1.74
C ALA A 11 -23.07 -0.33 -1.60
N LYS A 12 -24.30 -0.80 -1.89
CA LYS A 12 -24.66 -2.23 -1.87
C LYS A 12 -23.89 -3.03 -2.91
N VAL A 13 -23.74 -2.50 -4.13
CA VAL A 13 -22.95 -3.15 -5.18
C VAL A 13 -21.47 -3.18 -4.80
N LYS A 14 -20.92 -2.07 -4.30
CA LYS A 14 -19.51 -2.01 -3.86
C LYS A 14 -19.23 -3.03 -2.75
N ARG A 15 -20.14 -3.12 -1.77
CA ARG A 15 -20.07 -4.10 -0.68
C ARG A 15 -20.17 -5.54 -1.19
N PHE A 16 -21.08 -5.82 -2.12
CA PHE A 16 -21.19 -7.15 -2.71
C PHE A 16 -19.89 -7.58 -3.42
N ILE A 17 -19.27 -6.66 -4.16
CA ILE A 17 -17.96 -6.91 -4.80
C ILE A 17 -16.90 -7.23 -3.76
N LEU A 18 -16.84 -6.48 -2.66
CA LEU A 18 -15.91 -6.73 -1.56
C LEU A 18 -16.18 -8.10 -0.90
N ASP A 19 -17.44 -8.38 -0.57
CA ASP A 19 -17.87 -9.65 0.05
C ASP A 19 -17.55 -10.87 -0.83
N MET A 20 -17.50 -10.68 -2.15
CA MET A 20 -17.11 -11.72 -3.11
C MET A 20 -15.58 -11.84 -3.26
N LEU A 21 -14.84 -10.73 -3.27
CA LEU A 21 -13.39 -10.74 -3.49
C LEU A 21 -12.59 -11.14 -2.25
N SER A 22 -13.03 -10.73 -1.05
CA SER A 22 -12.27 -10.99 0.19
C SER A 22 -12.06 -12.48 0.47
N PRO A 23 -13.08 -13.36 0.39
CA PRO A 23 -12.86 -14.79 0.60
C PRO A 23 -11.85 -15.39 -0.39
N LEU A 24 -11.93 -14.98 -1.66
CA LEU A 24 -10.99 -15.44 -2.68
C LEU A 24 -9.54 -15.02 -2.39
N ILE A 25 -9.32 -13.86 -1.77
CA ILE A 25 -7.98 -13.43 -1.37
C ILE A 25 -7.56 -14.10 -0.06
N SER A 26 -8.49 -14.34 0.86
CA SER A 26 -8.19 -14.97 2.15
C SER A 26 -7.85 -16.45 2.03
N GLU A 27 -8.45 -17.15 1.05
CA GLU A 27 -8.34 -18.62 0.89
C GLU A 27 -7.26 -19.06 -0.12
N VAL A 28 -6.61 -18.14 -0.83
CA VAL A 28 -5.53 -18.51 -1.76
C VAL A 28 -4.29 -18.97 -1.00
N ASP A 29 -3.66 -20.05 -1.46
CA ASP A 29 -2.40 -20.55 -0.89
C ASP A 29 -1.27 -19.54 -1.05
N THR A 30 -1.24 -18.83 -2.18
CA THR A 30 -0.21 -17.83 -2.49
C THR A 30 -0.79 -16.61 -3.21
N VAL A 31 -0.33 -15.42 -2.85
CA VAL A 31 -0.69 -14.16 -3.52
C VAL A 31 0.39 -13.84 -4.56
N SER A 32 0.01 -13.78 -5.83
CA SER A 32 0.93 -13.39 -6.91
C SER A 32 1.30 -11.90 -6.86
N GLN A 33 2.50 -11.55 -7.34
CA GLN A 33 2.92 -10.15 -7.48
C GLN A 33 1.96 -9.32 -8.36
N ASP A 34 1.42 -9.89 -9.43
CA ASP A 34 0.48 -9.17 -10.31
C ASP A 34 -0.82 -8.76 -9.58
N LEU A 35 -1.36 -9.65 -8.75
CA LEU A 35 -2.53 -9.33 -7.92
C LEU A 35 -2.20 -8.23 -6.92
N LEU A 36 -1.02 -8.31 -6.29
CA LEU A 36 -0.55 -7.31 -5.35
C LEU A 36 -0.40 -5.94 -6.03
N ASP A 37 0.26 -5.90 -7.19
CA ASP A 37 0.42 -4.69 -7.99
C ASP A 37 -0.92 -4.09 -8.40
N VAL A 38 -1.90 -4.92 -8.80
CA VAL A 38 -3.25 -4.45 -9.17
C VAL A 38 -3.97 -3.81 -7.99
N ILE A 39 -3.82 -4.32 -6.77
CA ILE A 39 -4.41 -3.76 -5.55
C ILE A 39 -3.69 -2.46 -5.17
N LEU A 40 -2.35 -2.51 -5.05
CA LEU A 40 -1.53 -1.38 -4.63
C LEU A 40 -1.59 -0.21 -5.62
N SER A 41 -1.73 -0.47 -6.93
CA SER A 41 -1.85 0.60 -7.92
C SER A 41 -3.10 1.47 -7.71
N GLN A 42 -4.17 0.95 -7.09
CA GLN A 42 -5.41 1.71 -6.89
C GLN A 42 -5.29 2.77 -5.78
N ILE A 43 -4.30 2.64 -4.89
CA ILE A 43 -4.13 3.54 -3.74
C ILE A 43 -3.10 4.64 -3.99
N VAL A 44 -2.50 4.70 -5.18
CA VAL A 44 -1.52 5.73 -5.56
C VAL A 44 -1.95 6.55 -6.77
N GLU A 45 -1.39 7.75 -6.89
CA GLU A 45 -1.64 8.62 -8.04
C GLU A 45 -1.02 8.05 -9.33
N PRO A 46 -1.63 8.31 -10.51
CA PRO A 46 -2.85 9.09 -10.72
C PRO A 46 -4.16 8.27 -10.54
N ILE A 47 -4.07 6.96 -10.35
CA ILE A 47 -5.26 6.07 -10.35
C ILE A 47 -6.17 6.38 -9.16
N LYS A 48 -5.58 6.65 -7.99
CA LYS A 48 -6.29 7.05 -6.78
C LYS A 48 -7.25 8.23 -7.02
N SER A 49 -6.79 9.30 -7.67
CA SER A 49 -7.64 10.47 -7.94
C SER A 49 -8.62 10.25 -9.10
N GLN A 50 -8.28 9.41 -10.07
CA GLN A 50 -9.13 9.12 -11.23
C GLN A 50 -10.36 8.26 -10.89
N ASN A 51 -10.25 7.34 -9.92
CA ASN A 51 -11.38 6.50 -9.53
C ASN A 51 -11.41 6.26 -8.01
N ARG A 52 -12.10 7.16 -7.31
CA ARG A 52 -12.25 7.10 -5.84
C ARG A 52 -12.94 5.82 -5.37
N SER A 53 -13.90 5.30 -6.15
CA SER A 53 -14.58 4.05 -5.82
C SER A 53 -13.67 2.83 -5.92
N ALA A 54 -12.79 2.76 -6.92
CA ALA A 54 -11.79 1.70 -7.02
C ALA A 54 -10.75 1.80 -5.89
N CYS A 55 -10.31 3.01 -5.57
CA CYS A 55 -9.42 3.26 -4.43
C CYS A 55 -10.06 2.80 -3.10
N SER A 56 -11.30 3.20 -2.84
CA SER A 56 -12.05 2.78 -1.64
C SER A 56 -12.17 1.27 -1.55
N LEU A 57 -12.48 0.59 -2.67
CA LEU A 57 -12.56 -0.87 -2.69
C LEU A 57 -11.21 -1.52 -2.38
N ALA A 58 -10.10 -0.97 -2.90
CA ALA A 58 -8.76 -1.49 -2.62
C ALA A 58 -8.39 -1.31 -1.14
N GLN A 59 -8.74 -0.17 -0.53
CA GLN A 59 -8.55 0.05 0.90
C GLN A 59 -9.34 -0.96 1.73
N ASP A 60 -10.60 -1.24 1.37
CA ASP A 60 -11.42 -2.21 2.08
C ASP A 60 -10.89 -3.65 1.92
N ILE A 61 -10.36 -4.00 0.73
CA ILE A 61 -9.69 -5.27 0.49
C ILE A 61 -8.44 -5.40 1.38
N LEU A 62 -7.60 -4.37 1.47
CA LEU A 62 -6.41 -4.37 2.32
C LEU A 62 -6.79 -4.57 3.79
N LYS A 63 -7.79 -3.82 4.28
CA LYS A 63 -8.26 -3.89 5.68
C LYS A 63 -8.90 -5.22 6.05
N ARG A 64 -9.61 -5.86 5.13
CA ARG A 64 -10.31 -7.12 5.40
C ARG A 64 -9.42 -8.35 5.28
N ASN A 65 -8.34 -8.25 4.51
CA ASN A 65 -7.44 -9.37 4.23
C ASN A 65 -6.02 -9.12 4.79
N VAL A 66 -5.90 -8.39 5.91
CA VAL A 66 -4.61 -8.00 6.48
C VAL A 66 -3.72 -9.21 6.73
N SER A 67 -4.24 -10.23 7.43
CA SER A 67 -3.49 -11.44 7.78
C SER A 67 -2.93 -12.18 6.57
N THR A 68 -3.65 -12.18 5.44
CA THR A 68 -3.19 -12.84 4.22
C THR A 68 -2.23 -11.96 3.42
N LEU A 69 -2.49 -10.66 3.31
CA LEU A 69 -1.73 -9.75 2.44
C LEU A 69 -0.46 -9.20 3.08
N GLU A 70 -0.43 -9.07 4.41
CA GLU A 70 0.69 -8.49 5.15
C GLU A 70 2.05 -9.10 4.79
N PRO A 71 2.28 -10.44 4.82
CA PRO A 71 3.60 -10.99 4.50
C PRO A 71 4.08 -10.63 3.08
N TYR A 72 3.17 -10.63 2.10
CA TYR A 72 3.50 -10.28 0.71
C TYR A 72 3.78 -8.79 0.53
N ILE A 73 3.06 -7.94 1.26
CA ILE A 73 3.30 -6.49 1.28
C ILE A 73 4.65 -6.19 1.92
N GLN A 74 4.97 -6.85 3.04
CA GLN A 74 6.26 -6.69 3.70
C GLN A 74 7.41 -7.14 2.81
N GLU A 75 7.27 -8.28 2.13
CA GLU A 75 8.24 -8.76 1.15
C GLU A 75 8.40 -7.79 -0.03
N PHE A 76 7.29 -7.28 -0.56
CA PHE A 76 7.30 -6.26 -1.61
C PHE A 76 8.12 -5.03 -1.19
N PHE A 77 7.87 -4.45 -0.01
CA PHE A 77 8.61 -3.27 0.45
C PHE A 77 10.08 -3.59 0.71
N ASN A 78 10.38 -4.75 1.29
CA ASN A 78 11.76 -5.21 1.51
C ASN A 78 12.54 -5.27 0.18
N ASN A 79 11.94 -5.83 -0.86
CA ASN A 79 12.56 -5.94 -2.18
C ASN A 79 12.65 -4.57 -2.88
N ALA A 80 11.57 -3.76 -2.82
CA ALA A 80 11.51 -2.45 -3.46
C ALA A 80 12.50 -1.45 -2.83
N LEU A 81 12.67 -1.49 -1.50
CA LEU A 81 13.59 -0.60 -0.79
C LEU A 81 15.05 -1.06 -0.91
N LYS A 82 15.37 -2.37 -0.94
CA LYS A 82 16.76 -2.84 -1.09
C LYS A 82 17.41 -2.49 -2.43
N GLY A 83 16.63 -2.43 -3.51
CA GLY A 83 17.00 -1.73 -4.74
C GLY A 83 17.59 -2.55 -5.90
N LYS A 84 17.37 -1.92 -7.07
CA LYS A 84 17.88 -2.03 -8.45
C LYS A 84 17.37 -3.12 -9.41
N THR A 85 16.95 -4.31 -9.00
CA THR A 85 16.42 -5.32 -9.97
C THR A 85 14.97 -5.72 -9.75
N PHE A 86 14.34 -5.29 -8.66
CA PHE A 86 12.93 -5.57 -8.41
C PHE A 86 12.03 -4.72 -9.32
N GLN A 87 11.48 -5.36 -10.35
CA GLN A 87 10.52 -4.74 -11.25
C GLN A 87 9.12 -5.22 -10.87
N SER A 88 8.32 -4.29 -10.35
CA SER A 88 6.86 -4.44 -10.26
C SER A 88 6.21 -3.23 -10.91
N GLY A 89 4.93 -3.34 -11.25
CA GLY A 89 4.16 -2.25 -11.83
C GLY A 89 4.11 -0.99 -10.97
N VAL A 90 4.39 -1.11 -9.66
CA VAL A 90 4.27 -0.02 -8.69
C VAL A 90 5.55 0.24 -7.87
N SER A 91 6.63 -0.51 -8.09
CA SER A 91 7.87 -0.38 -7.29
C SER A 91 8.52 1.00 -7.37
N ARG A 92 8.32 1.73 -8.47
CA ARG A 92 8.79 3.14 -8.63
C ARG A 92 8.08 4.12 -7.69
N GLN A 93 6.90 3.75 -7.18
CA GLN A 93 6.07 4.57 -6.29
C GLN A 93 6.18 4.10 -4.84
N VAL A 94 7.21 3.32 -4.49
CA VAL A 94 7.36 2.72 -3.14
C VAL A 94 7.18 3.73 -2.01
N TYR A 95 7.73 4.94 -2.15
CA TYR A 95 7.61 6.00 -1.15
C TYR A 95 6.18 6.54 -0.99
N GLU A 96 5.45 6.71 -2.10
CA GLU A 96 4.05 7.14 -2.03
C GLU A 96 3.18 5.99 -1.48
N LEU A 97 3.46 4.75 -1.87
CA LEU A 97 2.83 3.56 -1.32
C LEU A 97 3.04 3.42 0.19
N THR A 98 4.25 3.71 0.68
CA THR A 98 4.53 3.74 2.12
C THR A 98 3.60 4.72 2.84
N TYR A 99 3.49 5.94 2.33
CA TYR A 99 2.62 6.94 2.94
C TYR A 99 1.14 6.50 2.89
N GLU A 100 0.65 6.11 1.72
CA GLU A 100 -0.74 5.71 1.53
C GLU A 100 -1.10 4.51 2.41
N LEU A 101 -0.25 3.47 2.41
CA LEU A 101 -0.51 2.29 3.21
C LEU A 101 -0.44 2.56 4.71
N ASN A 102 0.42 3.48 5.17
CA ASN A 102 0.44 3.91 6.57
C ASN A 102 -0.88 4.53 7.01
N THR A 103 -1.57 5.24 6.11
CA THR A 103 -2.89 5.81 6.42
C THR A 103 -4.02 4.76 6.39
N ILE A 104 -3.83 3.66 5.66
CA ILE A 104 -4.86 2.63 5.44
C ILE A 104 -4.74 1.49 6.46
N CYS A 105 -3.55 0.88 6.54
CA CYS A 105 -3.20 -0.29 7.35
C CYS A 105 -1.75 -0.16 7.88
N PRO A 106 -1.50 0.69 8.89
CA PRO A 106 -0.15 0.92 9.41
C PRO A 106 0.56 -0.35 9.89
N SER A 107 -0.18 -1.33 10.42
CA SER A 107 0.39 -2.61 10.88
C SER A 107 1.19 -3.35 9.80
N MET A 108 0.84 -3.18 8.52
CA MET A 108 1.55 -3.80 7.40
C MET A 108 2.95 -3.20 7.15
N LEU A 109 3.26 -2.05 7.75
CA LEU A 109 4.52 -1.32 7.55
C LEU A 109 5.50 -1.42 8.72
N VAL A 110 5.18 -2.16 9.77
CA VAL A 110 6.03 -2.25 10.98
C VAL A 110 7.47 -2.64 10.63
N VAL A 111 7.66 -3.60 9.72
CA VAL A 111 9.00 -4.04 9.28
C VAL A 111 9.64 -3.13 8.22
N VAL A 112 8.90 -2.16 7.70
CA VAL A 112 9.33 -1.21 6.67
C VAL A 112 9.96 0.03 7.30
N LEU A 113 9.46 0.46 8.47
CA LEU A 113 9.97 1.66 9.16
C LEU A 113 11.48 1.59 9.46
N PRO A 114 12.03 0.49 10.02
CA PRO A 114 13.47 0.40 10.26
C PRO A 114 14.30 0.50 8.97
N GLN A 115 13.76 0.04 7.84
CA GLN A 115 14.44 0.13 6.54
C GLN A 115 14.45 1.57 6.00
N LEU A 116 13.39 2.33 6.26
CA LEU A 116 13.34 3.75 5.93
C LEU A 116 14.33 4.53 6.80
N GLU A 117 14.39 4.25 8.10
CA GLU A 117 15.38 4.84 9.00
C GLU A 117 16.81 4.59 8.51
N ALA A 118 17.15 3.35 8.20
CA ALA A 118 18.46 2.99 7.66
C ALA A 118 18.79 3.72 6.34
N LYS A 119 17.77 4.04 5.52
CA LYS A 119 17.97 4.80 4.28
C LYS A 119 18.27 6.29 4.51
N ILE A 120 17.91 6.86 5.65
CA ILE A 120 18.32 8.24 6.00
C ILE A 120 19.84 8.32 6.21
N GLU A 121 20.46 7.22 6.64
CA GLU A 121 21.90 7.16 6.90
C GLU A 121 22.74 6.95 5.62
N VAL A 122 22.11 6.77 4.46
CA VAL A 122 22.78 6.50 3.19
C VAL A 122 23.39 7.78 2.58
N PHE A 123 24.53 7.64 1.89
CA PHE A 123 25.26 8.76 1.28
C PHE A 123 24.49 9.50 0.16
N GLU A 124 23.52 8.84 -0.50
CA GLU A 124 22.80 9.40 -1.65
C GLU A 124 21.79 10.47 -1.21
N GLU A 125 22.10 11.73 -1.50
CA GLU A 125 21.31 12.89 -1.06
C GLU A 125 19.86 12.87 -1.55
N GLU A 126 19.63 12.53 -2.83
CA GLU A 126 18.28 12.46 -3.37
C GLU A 126 17.41 11.42 -2.64
N GLU A 127 18.00 10.29 -2.27
CA GLU A 127 17.32 9.23 -1.55
C GLU A 127 16.97 9.69 -0.13
N ARG A 128 17.93 10.31 0.58
CA ARG A 128 17.66 10.90 1.90
C ARG A 128 16.52 11.91 1.86
N ILE A 129 16.52 12.82 0.88
CA ILE A 129 15.46 13.84 0.76
C ILE A 129 14.08 13.18 0.55
N LYS A 130 14.00 12.13 -0.28
CA LYS A 130 12.74 11.40 -0.51
C LYS A 130 12.23 10.75 0.77
N VAL A 131 13.10 10.04 1.49
CA VAL A 131 12.75 9.38 2.75
C VAL A 131 12.35 10.39 3.83
N CYS A 132 13.13 11.45 4.02
CA CYS A 132 12.81 12.51 5.00
C CYS A 132 11.46 13.18 4.71
N LYS A 133 11.13 13.43 3.44
CA LYS A 133 9.82 14.00 3.07
C LYS A 133 8.67 13.08 3.43
N ILE A 134 8.80 11.77 3.17
CA ILE A 134 7.76 10.80 3.53
C ILE A 134 7.59 10.69 5.04
N LEU A 135 8.69 10.54 5.79
CA LEU A 135 8.62 10.47 7.24
C LEU A 135 8.02 11.75 7.83
N ALA A 136 8.48 12.93 7.41
CA ALA A 136 7.92 14.19 7.86
C ALA A 136 6.41 14.30 7.57
N ARG A 137 5.97 13.82 6.40
CA ARG A 137 4.54 13.77 6.05
C ARG A 137 3.79 12.81 6.98
N MET A 138 4.30 11.60 7.21
CA MET A 138 3.66 10.60 8.09
C MET A 138 3.61 11.06 9.55
N PHE A 139 4.66 11.72 10.06
CA PHE A 139 4.67 12.30 11.41
C PHE A 139 3.73 13.51 11.55
N GLY A 140 3.56 14.29 10.49
CA GLY A 140 2.72 15.49 10.49
C GLY A 140 1.21 15.22 10.42
N GLU A 141 0.77 13.98 10.20
CA GLU A 141 -0.65 13.62 10.14
C GLU A 141 -1.33 13.75 11.51
N LYS A 142 -2.54 14.31 11.53
CA LYS A 142 -3.29 14.62 12.78
C LYS A 142 -3.53 13.41 13.69
N ASN A 143 -3.59 12.21 13.10
CA ASN A 143 -3.84 10.95 13.79
C ASN A 143 -2.68 9.96 13.56
N SER A 144 -1.45 10.47 13.43
CA SER A 144 -0.29 9.60 13.22
C SER A 144 -0.06 8.71 14.44
N THR A 145 -0.15 7.40 14.25
CA THR A 145 0.23 6.39 15.25
C THR A 145 1.65 5.88 15.03
N LEU A 146 2.45 6.57 14.21
CA LEU A 146 3.77 6.11 13.81
C LEU A 146 4.74 6.01 15.00
N LEU A 147 4.57 6.87 16.01
CA LEU A 147 5.32 6.81 17.27
C LEU A 147 4.96 5.59 18.14
N GLU A 148 3.79 4.98 17.92
CA GLU A 148 3.34 3.80 18.64
C GLU A 148 3.82 2.49 17.98
N GLN A 149 4.44 2.60 16.80
CA GLN A 149 4.88 1.47 15.96
C GLN A 149 6.38 1.17 16.05
N ASN A 150 7.14 1.97 16.82
CA ASN A 150 8.57 1.80 17.09
C ASN A 150 8.82 1.28 18.51
#